data_AF-A0A939CVU3-F1
#
_entry.id   AF-A0A939CVU3-F1
#
_cell.length_a   1.000
_cell.length_b   1.000
_cell.length_c   1.000
_cell.angle_alpha   90.00
_cell.angle_beta   90.00
_cell.angle_gamma   90.00
#
_symmetry.space_group_name_H-M   'P 1'
#
loop_
_entity.id
_entity.type
_entity.pdbx_description
1 polymer ?
#
loop_
_entity_poly.entity_id
_entity_poly.type
_entity_poly.pdbx_seq_one_letter_code
_entity_poly.pdbx_strand_id
1 'polypeptide(L)'
;MTIDSLFAQLKHPNPNLRERAIWELADVRDENTIPRLMGILDEEDVTYRRAAVKALGAIGIDAVPLLVESLVNSDNATIRGSCAKALAQVAANHPDVPFPNEGLQGLQTALNDPNPVVYIASVMALGEIGSPAFEILTEALKTIDNVAVAVAIVNALGSMGDIRGVEVLTALTKDESVDPYIRESAVSALPRLDQVIKYNR
;
A
#
# COMPACT_ATOMS: atom_id res chain seq x y z
N MET A 1 12.33 14.18 25.65
CA MET A 1 12.49 12.75 25.31
C MET A 1 13.61 12.66 24.29
N THR A 2 14.53 11.70 24.37
CA THR A 2 15.58 11.56 23.34
C THR A 2 15.06 10.76 22.15
N ILE A 3 15.64 10.94 20.96
CA ILE A 3 15.28 10.15 19.79
C ILE A 3 15.46 8.64 20.05
N ASP A 4 16.53 8.24 20.75
CA ASP A 4 16.73 6.84 21.15
C ASP A 4 15.63 6.30 22.06
N SER A 5 15.12 7.13 22.96
CA SER A 5 13.98 6.76 23.81
C SER A 5 12.70 6.55 22.98
N LEU A 6 12.51 7.33 21.91
CA LEU A 6 11.39 7.14 20.99
C LEU A 6 11.50 5.82 20.22
N PHE A 7 12.68 5.50 19.68
CA PHE A 7 12.91 4.22 19.02
C PHE A 7 12.70 3.03 19.97
N ALA A 8 13.13 3.14 21.23
CA ALA A 8 12.86 2.12 22.24
C ALA A 8 11.36 1.97 22.55
N GLN A 9 10.56 3.03 22.42
CA GLN A 9 9.12 2.99 22.65
C GLN A 9 8.33 2.35 21.51
N LEU A 10 8.87 2.29 20.29
CA LEU A 10 8.21 1.62 19.16
C LEU A 10 7.96 0.11 19.40
N LYS A 11 8.72 -0.52 20.31
CA LYS A 11 8.54 -1.91 20.74
C LYS A 11 7.81 -2.06 22.08
N HIS A 12 7.32 -0.97 22.65
CA HIS A 12 6.68 -1.01 23.97
C HIS A 12 5.36 -1.81 23.91
N PRO A 13 5.02 -2.65 24.91
CA PRO A 13 3.79 -3.45 24.89
C PRO A 13 2.50 -2.61 24.86
N ASN A 14 2.51 -1.45 25.51
CA ASN A 14 1.41 -0.48 25.46
C ASN A 14 1.29 0.18 24.07
N PRO A 15 0.18 -0.03 23.32
CA PRO A 15 -0.02 0.57 22.00
C PRO A 15 -0.01 2.10 22.01
N ASN A 16 -0.49 2.74 23.08
CA ASN A 16 -0.54 4.20 23.17
C ASN A 16 0.86 4.82 23.23
N LEU A 17 1.83 4.12 23.85
CA LEU A 17 3.22 4.57 23.88
C LEU A 17 3.90 4.39 22.51
N ARG A 18 3.56 3.32 21.78
CA ARG A 18 4.03 3.15 20.40
C ARG A 18 3.48 4.23 19.48
N GLU A 19 2.18 4.49 19.57
CA GLU A 19 1.48 5.52 18.78
C GLU A 19 2.10 6.90 19.02
N ARG A 20 2.33 7.25 20.28
CA ARG A 20 3.00 8.50 20.64
C ARG A 20 4.41 8.58 20.05
N ALA A 21 5.19 7.51 20.14
CA ALA A 21 6.53 7.48 19.58
C ALA A 21 6.55 7.62 18.05
N ILE A 22 5.58 7.00 17.35
CA ILE A 22 5.40 7.14 15.90
C ILE A 22 5.24 8.61 15.51
N TRP A 23 4.31 9.33 16.15
CA TRP A 23 4.03 10.72 15.80
C TRP A 23 5.13 11.67 16.27
N GLU A 24 5.77 11.43 17.42
CA GLU A 24 6.92 12.25 17.85
C GLU A 24 8.13 12.05 16.93
N LEU A 25 8.41 10.83 16.43
CA LEU A 25 9.46 10.62 15.43
C LEU A 25 9.14 11.31 14.11
N ALA A 26 7.86 11.27 13.69
CA ALA A 26 7.39 11.94 12.50
C ALA A 26 7.38 13.48 12.63
N ASP A 27 7.44 14.03 13.83
CA ASP A 27 7.57 15.48 14.06
C ASP A 27 9.04 15.90 14.13
N VAL A 28 9.89 15.10 14.78
CA VAL A 28 11.34 15.38 14.91
C VAL A 28 12.05 15.36 13.55
N ARG A 29 11.76 14.36 12.71
CA ARG A 29 12.30 14.18 11.34
C ARG A 29 13.79 14.55 11.17
N ASP A 30 14.66 14.03 12.03
CA ASP A 30 16.08 14.23 11.79
C ASP A 30 16.56 13.43 10.57
N GLU A 31 17.73 13.78 10.04
CA GLU A 31 18.31 13.16 8.84
C GLU A 31 18.49 11.63 8.97
N ASN A 32 18.53 11.11 10.20
CA ASN A 32 18.75 9.70 10.49
C ASN A 32 17.45 8.94 10.80
N THR A 33 16.31 9.62 10.93
CA THR A 33 15.05 9.01 11.33
C THR A 33 14.55 8.03 10.29
N ILE A 34 14.49 8.44 9.01
CA ILE A 34 14.05 7.56 7.92
C ILE A 34 15.00 6.37 7.74
N PRO A 35 16.34 6.56 7.59
CA PRO A 35 17.27 5.43 7.47
C PRO A 35 17.16 4.42 8.63
N ARG A 36 17.00 4.91 9.87
CA ARG A 36 16.87 4.04 11.04
C ARG A 36 15.55 3.28 11.05
N LEU A 37 14.44 3.91 10.64
CA LEU A 37 13.15 3.24 10.46
C LEU A 37 13.19 2.19 9.34
N MET A 38 13.89 2.46 8.24
CA MET A 38 14.12 1.49 7.17
C MET A 38 14.87 0.26 7.67
N GLY A 39 15.90 0.44 8.51
CA GLY A 39 16.63 -0.66 9.14
C GLY A 39 15.75 -1.56 10.02
N ILE A 40 14.68 -1.02 10.60
CA ILE A 40 13.75 -1.80 11.43
C ILE A 40 12.84 -2.71 10.59
N LEU A 41 12.67 -2.46 9.29
CA LEU A 41 11.81 -3.29 8.45
C LEU A 41 12.33 -4.73 8.28
N ASP A 42 13.57 -5.00 8.67
CA ASP A 42 14.22 -6.32 8.63
C ASP A 42 14.26 -7.02 10.01
N GLU A 43 13.86 -6.35 11.08
CA GLU A 43 13.90 -6.89 12.45
C GLU A 43 12.95 -8.07 12.62
N GLU A 44 13.29 -9.08 13.44
CA GLU A 44 12.43 -10.25 13.68
C GLU A 44 11.13 -9.91 14.41
N ASP A 45 11.16 -8.88 15.28
CA ASP A 45 10.00 -8.44 16.05
C ASP A 45 8.94 -7.80 15.13
N VAL A 46 7.86 -8.54 14.90
CA VAL A 46 6.72 -8.12 14.07
C VAL A 46 6.08 -6.82 14.59
N THR A 47 6.04 -6.61 15.90
CA THR A 47 5.47 -5.39 16.51
C THR A 47 6.34 -4.20 16.16
N TYR A 48 7.66 -4.36 16.25
CA TYR A 48 8.61 -3.31 15.95
C TYR A 48 8.60 -2.94 14.46
N ARG A 49 8.59 -3.95 13.57
CA ARG A 49 8.40 -3.75 12.11
C ARG A 49 7.14 -2.96 11.79
N ARG A 50 6.00 -3.36 12.39
CA ARG A 50 4.71 -2.69 12.17
C ARG A 50 4.73 -1.24 12.66
N ALA A 51 5.39 -0.97 13.78
CA ALA A 51 5.56 0.38 14.29
C ALA A 51 6.42 1.22 13.34
N ALA A 52 7.50 0.67 12.78
CA ALA A 52 8.32 1.35 11.79
C ALA A 52 7.57 1.67 10.50
N VAL A 53 6.77 0.73 9.96
CA VAL A 53 5.90 0.96 8.80
C VAL A 53 4.94 2.13 9.05
N LYS A 54 4.31 2.18 10.24
CA LYS A 54 3.43 3.29 10.61
C LYS A 54 4.18 4.62 10.76
N ALA A 55 5.37 4.61 11.35
CA ALA A 55 6.20 5.80 11.49
C ALA A 55 6.65 6.36 10.13
N LEU A 56 7.07 5.51 9.20
CA LEU A 56 7.39 5.91 7.83
C LEU A 56 6.15 6.51 7.14
N GLY A 57 4.98 5.91 7.33
CA GLY A 57 3.72 6.47 6.87
C GLY A 57 3.37 7.83 7.47
N ALA A 58 3.63 8.02 8.77
CA ALA A 58 3.39 9.29 9.47
C ALA A 58 4.36 10.39 9.00
N ILE A 59 5.61 10.05 8.69
CA ILE A 59 6.57 10.96 8.05
C ILE A 59 6.05 11.44 6.69
N GLY A 60 5.46 10.55 5.89
CA GLY A 60 4.81 10.92 4.64
C GLY A 60 5.76 10.91 3.45
N ILE A 61 5.60 11.87 2.54
CA ILE A 61 6.24 11.85 1.20
C ILE A 61 7.78 11.80 1.26
N ASP A 62 8.41 12.33 2.31
CA ASP A 62 9.87 12.31 2.47
C ASP A 62 10.43 10.87 2.58
N ALA A 63 9.60 9.90 3.00
CA ALA A 63 9.99 8.50 3.08
C ALA A 63 9.88 7.77 1.72
N VAL A 64 9.13 8.32 0.75
CA VAL A 64 8.80 7.63 -0.51
C VAL A 64 10.04 7.21 -1.31
N PRO A 65 11.10 8.03 -1.48
CA PRO A 65 12.26 7.62 -2.27
C PRO A 65 12.92 6.32 -1.76
N LEU A 66 13.21 6.25 -0.45
CA LEU A 66 13.85 5.07 0.16
C LEU A 66 12.90 3.86 0.22
N LEU A 67 11.60 4.10 0.42
CA LEU A 67 10.58 3.05 0.37
C LEU A 67 10.50 2.43 -1.03
N VAL A 68 10.51 3.24 -2.09
CA VAL A 68 10.48 2.76 -3.49
C VAL A 68 11.76 2.01 -3.83
N GLU A 69 12.93 2.55 -3.47
CA GLU A 69 14.21 1.87 -3.68
C GLU A 69 14.21 0.48 -3.04
N SER A 70 13.79 0.38 -1.79
CA SER A 70 13.74 -0.91 -1.07
C SER A 70 12.63 -1.82 -1.56
N LEU A 71 11.48 -1.29 -1.99
CA LEU A 71 10.40 -2.05 -2.59
C LEU A 71 10.84 -2.75 -3.87
N VAL A 72 11.66 -2.10 -4.69
CA VAL A 72 12.06 -2.63 -6.00
C VAL A 72 13.34 -3.46 -5.92
N ASN A 73 14.31 -3.07 -5.09
CA ASN A 73 15.66 -3.61 -5.16
C ASN A 73 16.05 -4.53 -3.98
N SER A 74 15.27 -4.62 -2.91
CA SER A 74 15.62 -5.49 -1.77
C SER A 74 15.48 -6.97 -2.12
N ASP A 75 16.46 -7.79 -1.74
CA ASP A 75 16.37 -9.24 -1.84
C ASP A 75 15.37 -9.85 -0.84
N ASN A 76 15.07 -9.14 0.25
CA ASN A 76 14.14 -9.61 1.28
C ASN A 76 12.68 -9.19 0.95
N ALA A 77 11.84 -10.17 0.64
CA ALA A 77 10.42 -9.97 0.37
C ALA A 77 9.64 -9.37 1.55
N THR A 78 10.08 -9.59 2.79
CA THR A 78 9.47 -8.97 3.99
C THR A 78 9.70 -7.46 3.99
N ILE A 79 10.91 -7.01 3.63
CA ILE A 79 11.22 -5.58 3.47
C ILE A 79 10.38 -5.00 2.33
N ARG A 80 10.38 -5.65 1.15
CA ARG A 80 9.59 -5.18 -0.01
C ARG A 80 8.11 -5.03 0.34
N GLY A 81 7.50 -6.06 0.93
CA GLY A 81 6.10 -6.02 1.34
C GLY A 81 5.81 -4.99 2.45
N SER A 82 6.77 -4.73 3.34
CA SER A 82 6.65 -3.67 4.35
C SER A 82 6.74 -2.27 3.74
N CYS A 83 7.55 -2.09 2.69
CA CYS A 83 7.66 -0.84 1.96
C CYS A 83 6.35 -0.52 1.22
N ALA A 84 5.75 -1.49 0.53
CA ALA A 84 4.43 -1.32 -0.08
C ALA A 84 3.36 -0.90 0.95
N LYS A 85 3.35 -1.52 2.14
CA LYS A 85 2.44 -1.14 3.23
C LYS A 85 2.72 0.27 3.75
N ALA A 86 3.98 0.66 3.88
CA ALA A 86 4.35 2.00 4.32
C ALA A 86 3.91 3.06 3.30
N LEU A 87 4.06 2.80 1.99
CA LEU A 87 3.55 3.67 0.92
C LEU A 87 2.02 3.84 1.02
N ALA A 88 1.27 2.79 1.34
CA ALA A 88 -0.17 2.91 1.62
C ALA A 88 -0.45 3.82 2.84
N GLN A 89 0.34 3.70 3.91
CA GLN A 89 0.21 4.57 5.09
C GLN A 89 0.57 6.02 4.79
N VAL A 90 1.55 6.28 3.90
CA VAL A 90 1.86 7.63 3.43
C VAL A 90 0.63 8.25 2.78
N ALA A 91 -0.04 7.54 1.87
CA ALA A 91 -1.25 8.04 1.23
C ALA A 91 -2.39 8.27 2.23
N ALA A 92 -2.63 7.30 3.12
CA ALA A 92 -3.73 7.35 4.08
C ALA A 92 -3.56 8.45 5.14
N ASN A 93 -2.34 8.72 5.59
CA ASN A 93 -2.07 9.75 6.60
C ASN A 93 -2.00 11.16 6.02
N HIS A 94 -1.78 11.31 4.71
CA HIS A 94 -1.59 12.60 4.04
C HIS A 94 -2.49 12.74 2.80
N PRO A 95 -3.84 12.61 2.94
CA PRO A 95 -4.76 12.58 1.80
C PRO A 95 -4.80 13.90 1.02
N ASP A 96 -4.43 15.01 1.65
CA ASP A 96 -4.39 16.35 1.02
C ASP A 96 -3.13 16.60 0.19
N VAL A 97 -2.15 15.68 0.25
CA VAL A 97 -0.89 15.78 -0.49
C VAL A 97 -0.95 14.83 -1.70
N PRO A 98 -0.73 15.33 -2.93
CA PRO A 98 -0.65 14.47 -4.11
C PRO A 98 0.40 13.38 -3.93
N PHE A 99 0.01 12.12 -4.11
CA PHE A 99 0.93 11.01 -3.94
C PHE A 99 2.01 11.02 -5.03
N PRO A 100 3.31 10.86 -4.70
CA PRO A 100 4.39 10.97 -5.69
C PRO A 100 4.31 9.92 -6.80
N ASN A 101 4.56 10.35 -8.05
CA ASN A 101 4.57 9.45 -9.22
C ASN A 101 5.59 8.31 -9.08
N GLU A 102 6.75 8.56 -8.46
CA GLU A 102 7.74 7.51 -8.20
C GLU A 102 7.19 6.40 -7.30
N GLY A 103 6.34 6.75 -6.33
CA GLY A 103 5.66 5.78 -5.47
C GLY A 103 4.68 4.92 -6.25
N LEU A 104 3.90 5.54 -7.14
CA LEU A 104 2.99 4.85 -8.05
C LEU A 104 3.75 3.87 -8.97
N GLN A 105 4.87 4.30 -9.56
CA GLN A 105 5.68 3.48 -10.46
C GLN A 105 6.39 2.33 -9.73
N GLY A 106 6.87 2.56 -8.51
CA GLY A 106 7.43 1.50 -7.66
C GLY A 106 6.41 0.42 -7.34
N LEU A 107 5.20 0.82 -6.93
CA LEU A 107 4.09 -0.09 -6.67
C LEU A 107 3.63 -0.83 -7.93
N GLN A 108 3.56 -0.16 -9.07
CA GLN A 108 3.26 -0.77 -10.37
C GLN A 108 4.27 -1.86 -10.72
N THR A 109 5.56 -1.60 -10.52
CA THR A 109 6.63 -2.58 -10.76
C THR A 109 6.45 -3.81 -9.86
N ALA A 110 6.12 -3.59 -8.58
CA ALA A 110 5.94 -4.64 -7.58
C ALA A 110 4.67 -5.50 -7.78
N LEU A 111 3.79 -5.16 -8.73
CA LEU A 111 2.69 -6.04 -9.15
C LEU A 111 3.20 -7.35 -9.77
N ASN A 112 4.40 -7.33 -10.34
CA ASN A 112 5.07 -8.50 -10.93
C ASN A 112 6.04 -9.20 -9.97
N ASP A 113 6.04 -8.84 -8.68
CA ASP A 113 6.91 -9.49 -7.70
C ASP A 113 6.58 -10.99 -7.60
N PRO A 114 7.57 -11.89 -7.59
CA PRO A 114 7.31 -13.33 -7.47
C PRO A 114 6.70 -13.72 -6.11
N ASN A 115 6.84 -12.87 -5.08
CA ASN A 115 6.32 -13.15 -3.75
C ASN A 115 4.88 -12.62 -3.59
N PRO A 116 3.91 -13.48 -3.23
CA PRO A 116 2.52 -13.08 -2.99
C PRO A 116 2.32 -11.98 -1.97
N VAL A 117 3.15 -11.94 -0.93
CA VAL A 117 3.05 -10.90 0.10
C VAL A 117 3.32 -9.52 -0.50
N VAL A 118 4.22 -9.42 -1.48
CA VAL A 118 4.65 -8.14 -2.06
C VAL A 118 3.63 -7.65 -3.08
N TYR A 119 3.22 -8.47 -4.05
CA TYR A 119 2.25 -8.02 -5.04
C TYR A 119 0.88 -7.73 -4.39
N ILE A 120 0.44 -8.51 -3.39
CA ILE A 120 -0.82 -8.24 -2.68
C ILE A 120 -0.71 -6.91 -1.93
N ALA A 121 0.38 -6.69 -1.20
CA ALA A 121 0.60 -5.42 -0.51
C ALA A 121 0.63 -4.23 -1.49
N SER A 122 1.20 -4.43 -2.68
CA SER A 122 1.30 -3.37 -3.69
C SER A 122 -0.04 -3.05 -4.33
N VAL A 123 -0.86 -4.06 -4.64
CA VAL A 123 -2.24 -3.87 -5.10
C VAL A 123 -3.08 -3.17 -4.03
N MET A 124 -2.96 -3.59 -2.76
CA MET A 124 -3.66 -2.94 -1.66
C MET A 124 -3.24 -1.47 -1.53
N ALA A 125 -1.93 -1.18 -1.60
CA ALA A 125 -1.44 0.19 -1.54
C ALA A 125 -1.96 1.06 -2.68
N LEU A 126 -1.98 0.55 -3.92
CA LEU A 126 -2.58 1.24 -5.07
C LEU A 126 -4.09 1.47 -4.86
N GLY A 127 -4.80 0.50 -4.29
CA GLY A 127 -6.22 0.66 -3.95
C GLY A 127 -6.48 1.75 -2.91
N GLU A 128 -5.65 1.83 -1.87
CA GLU A 128 -5.71 2.86 -0.82
C GLU A 128 -5.31 4.26 -1.33
N ILE A 129 -4.35 4.34 -2.27
CA ILE A 129 -4.00 5.59 -2.95
C ILE A 129 -5.18 6.13 -3.77
N GLY A 130 -6.00 5.24 -4.32
CA GLY A 130 -7.27 5.57 -4.96
C GLY A 130 -7.12 6.08 -6.39
N SER A 131 -7.92 7.09 -6.77
CA SER A 131 -8.04 7.58 -8.16
C SER A 131 -6.71 7.81 -8.92
N PRO A 132 -5.60 8.29 -8.30
CA PRO A 132 -4.31 8.39 -8.97
C PRO A 132 -3.74 7.05 -9.48
N ALA A 133 -4.08 5.94 -8.83
CA ALA A 133 -3.63 4.60 -9.18
C ALA A 133 -4.59 3.85 -10.13
N PHE A 134 -5.73 4.45 -10.49
CA PHE A 134 -6.76 3.80 -11.29
C PHE A 134 -6.26 3.31 -12.65
N GLU A 135 -5.54 4.15 -13.40
CA GLU A 135 -5.01 3.80 -14.72
C GLU A 135 -3.94 2.69 -14.60
N ILE A 136 -3.16 2.69 -13.53
CA ILE A 136 -2.15 1.66 -13.27
C ILE A 136 -2.82 0.29 -13.06
N LEU A 137 -3.85 0.25 -12.22
CA LEU A 137 -4.57 -0.99 -11.91
C LEU A 137 -5.31 -1.53 -13.14
N THR A 138 -5.97 -0.67 -13.90
CA THR A 138 -6.72 -1.09 -15.10
C THR A 138 -5.82 -1.53 -16.24
N GLU A 139 -4.66 -0.89 -16.43
CA GLU A 139 -3.69 -1.33 -17.42
C GLU A 139 -3.03 -2.65 -17.00
N ALA A 140 -2.64 -2.80 -15.73
CA ALA A 140 -2.10 -4.05 -15.22
C ALA A 140 -3.08 -5.22 -15.41
N LEU A 141 -4.39 -5.00 -15.24
CA LEU A 141 -5.39 -6.04 -15.43
C LEU A 141 -5.44 -6.59 -16.86
N LYS A 142 -5.06 -5.80 -17.87
CA LYS A 142 -5.02 -6.24 -19.28
C LYS A 142 -3.79 -7.08 -19.60
N THR A 143 -2.69 -6.86 -18.88
CA THR A 143 -1.37 -7.42 -19.21
C THR A 143 -0.91 -8.50 -18.24
N ILE A 144 -1.55 -8.65 -17.08
CA ILE A 144 -1.08 -9.56 -16.04
C ILE A 144 -1.58 -10.99 -16.26
N ASP A 145 -0.64 -11.92 -16.35
CA ASP A 145 -0.96 -13.35 -16.52
C ASP A 145 -1.37 -14.03 -15.20
N ASN A 146 -0.96 -13.45 -14.06
CA ASN A 146 -1.22 -14.04 -12.75
C ASN A 146 -2.65 -13.73 -12.28
N VAL A 147 -3.52 -14.75 -12.35
CA VAL A 147 -4.93 -14.69 -11.92
C VAL A 147 -5.08 -14.18 -10.48
N ALA A 148 -4.18 -14.54 -9.56
CA ALA A 148 -4.26 -14.07 -8.18
C ALA A 148 -4.02 -12.55 -8.06
N VAL A 149 -3.12 -12.00 -8.89
CA VAL A 149 -2.89 -10.55 -8.94
C VAL A 149 -4.09 -9.86 -9.58
N ALA A 150 -4.61 -10.40 -10.70
CA ALA A 150 -5.80 -9.87 -11.37
C ALA A 150 -7.02 -9.82 -10.42
N VAL A 151 -7.27 -10.89 -9.66
CA VAL A 151 -8.33 -10.93 -8.63
C VAL A 151 -8.09 -9.88 -7.55
N ALA A 152 -6.84 -9.70 -7.09
CA ALA A 152 -6.53 -8.65 -6.13
C ALA A 152 -6.82 -7.26 -6.70
N ILE A 153 -6.46 -7.01 -7.96
CA ILE A 153 -6.71 -5.74 -8.67
C ILE A 153 -8.21 -5.46 -8.76
N VAL A 154 -9.00 -6.46 -9.16
CA VAL A 154 -10.47 -6.37 -9.20
C VAL A 154 -11.06 -6.01 -7.84
N ASN A 155 -10.54 -6.60 -6.76
CA ASN A 155 -10.96 -6.25 -5.41
C ASN A 155 -10.56 -4.82 -5.02
N ALA A 156 -9.36 -4.35 -5.40
CA ALA A 156 -8.92 -2.99 -5.16
C ALA A 156 -9.78 -1.96 -5.91
N LEU A 157 -10.08 -2.21 -7.19
CA LEU A 157 -11.02 -1.41 -8.00
C LEU A 157 -12.40 -1.35 -7.34
N GLY A 158 -12.85 -2.46 -6.72
CA GLY A 158 -14.11 -2.53 -5.99
C GLY A 158 -14.18 -1.70 -4.70
N SER A 159 -13.04 -1.42 -4.07
CA SER A 159 -12.97 -0.72 -2.78
C SER A 159 -12.51 0.74 -2.90
N MET A 160 -11.91 1.11 -4.03
CA MET A 160 -11.29 2.43 -4.27
C MET A 160 -12.28 3.60 -4.34
N GLY A 161 -13.57 3.34 -4.60
CA GLY A 161 -14.60 4.39 -4.65
C GLY A 161 -14.57 5.27 -5.91
N ASP A 162 -13.76 4.91 -6.92
CA ASP A 162 -13.71 5.60 -8.20
C ASP A 162 -14.83 5.12 -9.13
N ILE A 163 -15.68 6.05 -9.57
CA ILE A 163 -16.84 5.76 -10.44
C ILE A 163 -16.47 5.08 -11.76
N ARG A 164 -15.26 5.34 -12.28
CA ARG A 164 -14.75 4.70 -13.50
C ARG A 164 -14.66 3.17 -13.35
N GLY A 165 -14.52 2.68 -12.11
CA GLY A 165 -14.48 1.25 -11.82
C GLY A 165 -15.78 0.52 -12.18
N VAL A 166 -16.93 1.20 -12.22
CA VAL A 166 -18.22 0.57 -12.55
C VAL A 166 -18.19 0.03 -13.98
N GLU A 167 -17.68 0.81 -14.94
CA GLU A 167 -17.58 0.41 -16.34
C GLU A 167 -16.62 -0.77 -16.50
N VAL A 168 -15.42 -0.68 -15.91
CA VAL A 168 -14.39 -1.73 -15.97
C VAL A 168 -14.91 -3.04 -15.39
N LEU A 169 -15.44 -3.01 -14.17
CA LEU A 169 -15.93 -4.22 -13.51
C LEU A 169 -17.15 -4.80 -14.25
N THR A 170 -18.05 -3.96 -14.77
CA THR A 170 -19.19 -4.42 -15.57
C THR A 170 -18.74 -5.13 -16.84
N ALA A 171 -17.72 -4.60 -17.54
CA ALA A 171 -17.16 -5.25 -18.71
C ALA A 171 -16.61 -6.64 -18.36
N LEU A 172 -15.83 -6.76 -17.28
CA LEU A 172 -15.27 -8.04 -16.83
C LEU A 172 -16.35 -9.07 -16.47
N THR A 173 -17.48 -8.64 -15.89
CA THR A 173 -18.58 -9.59 -15.58
C THR A 173 -19.19 -10.26 -16.81
N LYS A 174 -19.07 -9.63 -17.98
CA LYS A 174 -19.66 -10.09 -19.25
C LYS A 174 -18.63 -10.71 -20.19
N ASP A 175 -17.35 -10.58 -19.88
CA ASP A 175 -16.28 -11.12 -20.70
C ASP A 175 -16.15 -12.63 -20.43
N GLU A 176 -16.51 -13.45 -21.41
CA GLU A 176 -16.38 -14.91 -21.33
C GLU A 176 -14.94 -15.38 -21.56
N SER A 177 -14.07 -14.51 -22.11
CA SER A 177 -12.67 -14.84 -22.39
C SER A 177 -11.77 -14.73 -21.15
N VAL A 178 -12.17 -13.96 -20.14
CA VAL A 178 -11.41 -13.83 -18.89
C VAL A 178 -11.63 -15.03 -17.97
N ASP A 179 -10.64 -15.28 -17.11
CA ASP A 179 -10.66 -16.35 -16.12
C ASP A 179 -11.94 -16.28 -15.25
N PRO A 180 -12.63 -17.40 -15.00
CA PRO A 180 -13.86 -17.43 -14.21
C PRO A 180 -13.71 -16.79 -12.81
N TYR A 181 -12.57 -16.93 -12.14
CA TYR A 181 -12.34 -16.34 -10.83
C TYR A 181 -12.26 -14.81 -10.90
N ILE A 182 -11.71 -14.25 -11.98
CA ILE A 182 -11.68 -12.80 -12.21
C ILE A 182 -13.11 -12.29 -12.42
N ARG A 183 -13.90 -13.00 -13.23
CA ARG A 183 -15.31 -12.66 -13.49
C ARG A 183 -16.16 -12.71 -12.23
N GLU A 184 -16.06 -13.77 -11.42
CA GLU A 184 -16.75 -13.91 -10.15
C GLU A 184 -16.34 -12.82 -9.13
N SER A 185 -15.05 -12.48 -9.12
CA SER A 185 -14.53 -11.39 -8.28
C SER A 185 -15.11 -10.04 -8.71
N ALA A 186 -15.28 -9.80 -10.02
CA ALA A 186 -15.88 -8.58 -10.54
C ALA A 186 -17.37 -8.48 -10.17
N VAL A 187 -18.13 -9.59 -10.26
CA VAL A 187 -19.52 -9.66 -9.78
C VAL A 187 -19.60 -9.30 -8.29
N SER A 188 -18.66 -9.78 -7.49
CA SER A 188 -18.62 -9.50 -6.05
C SER A 188 -18.11 -8.08 -5.71
N ALA A 189 -17.29 -7.49 -6.58
CA ALA A 189 -16.72 -6.16 -6.41
C ALA A 189 -17.72 -5.04 -6.77
N LEU A 190 -18.57 -5.23 -7.79
CA LEU A 190 -19.52 -4.21 -8.24
C LEU A 190 -20.46 -3.67 -7.14
N PRO A 191 -21.17 -4.50 -6.35
CA PRO A 191 -22.04 -3.99 -5.29
C PRO A 191 -21.27 -3.25 -4.20
N ARG A 192 -20.02 -3.66 -3.92
CA ARG A 192 -19.15 -2.97 -2.95
C ARG A 192 -18.75 -1.60 -3.47
N LEU A 193 -18.36 -1.50 -4.75
CA LEU A 193 -18.02 -0.23 -5.37
C LEU A 193 -19.20 0.74 -5.35
N ASP A 194 -20.39 0.27 -5.71
CA ASP A 194 -21.62 1.05 -5.67
C ASP A 194 -21.92 1.59 -4.26
N GLN A 195 -21.67 0.79 -3.22
CA GLN A 195 -21.81 1.22 -1.83
C GLN A 195 -20.78 2.30 -1.48
N VAL A 196 -19.50 2.06 -1.75
CA VAL A 196 -18.42 3.02 -1.45
C VAL A 196 -18.66 4.36 -2.13
N ILE A 197 -19.05 4.36 -3.41
CA ILE A 197 -19.38 5.58 -4.17
C ILE A 197 -20.55 6.34 -3.52
N LYS A 198 -21.58 5.64 -3.04
CA LYS A 198 -22.74 6.27 -2.39
C LYS A 198 -22.39 6.88 -1.03
N TYR A 199 -21.48 6.26 -0.28
CA TYR A 199 -21.06 6.77 1.03
C TYR A 199 -20.11 7.97 0.92
N ASN A 200 -19.36 8.08 -0.18
CA ASN A 200 -18.41 9.18 -0.41
C ASN A 200 -19.01 10.39 -1.15
N ARG A 201 -20.32 10.39 -1.43
CA ARG A 201 -21.08 11.50 -2.04
C ARG A 201 -21.90 12.24 -1.00
#